data_AF-A0A660YRD4-F1
#
_entry.id   AF-A0A660YRD4-F1
#
_cell.length_a   1.000
_cell.length_b   1.000
_cell.length_c   1.000
_cell.angle_alpha   90.00
_cell.angle_beta   90.00
_cell.angle_gamma   90.00
#
_symmetry.space_group_name_H-M   'P 1'
#
loop_
_entity.id
_entity.type
_entity.pdbx_description
1 polymer ?
#
loop_
_entity_poly.entity_id
_entity_poly.type
_entity_poly.pdbx_seq_one_letter_code
_entity_poly.pdbx_strand_id
1 'polypeptide(L)'
;MPFGWRMKSERSVRGISISKANMAYCGADRQMDFGIVATVAHAYRLAYPHKFTRIVIEEVIMQLVVRVKEIRGNCPVYQLEDSFVIRKGYILEVPSGKGICMHALAALFPFYRTLAEGVSPQQMGLTSEADNKAYIQCPDAAEYTGGGTVVFEIEQVETACDN
;
A
#
# COMPACT_ATOMS: atom_id res chain seq x y z
N MET A 1 -6.60 4.36 -9.92
CA MET A 1 -6.35 2.99 -9.42
C MET A 1 -4.91 2.60 -9.73
N PRO A 2 -3.96 2.51 -8.77
CA PRO A 2 -2.58 2.18 -9.01
C PRO A 2 -2.35 0.77 -8.51
N PHE A 3 -2.66 -0.20 -9.37
CA PHE A 3 -1.99 -1.49 -9.34
C PHE A 3 -0.71 -1.31 -10.15
N GLY A 4 0.43 -1.17 -9.48
CA GLY A 4 1.75 -1.05 -10.12
C GLY A 4 2.43 -2.43 -10.22
N TRP A 5 3.19 -2.68 -11.29
CA TRP A 5 3.97 -3.92 -11.46
C TRP A 5 5.44 -3.56 -11.70
N ARG A 6 6.36 -4.28 -11.05
CA ARG A 6 7.81 -3.99 -11.12
C ARG A 6 8.58 -5.15 -11.78
N MET A 7 9.20 -4.90 -12.93
CA MET A 7 10.14 -5.85 -13.56
C MET A 7 11.57 -5.67 -13.01
N LYS A 8 12.21 -6.76 -12.58
CA LYS A 8 13.65 -6.82 -12.25
C LYS A 8 14.35 -7.84 -13.14
N SER A 9 15.49 -7.47 -13.72
CA SER A 9 16.42 -8.43 -14.32
C SER A 9 17.49 -8.80 -13.28
N GLU A 10 17.65 -10.10 -13.02
CA GLU A 10 18.68 -10.62 -12.10
C GLU A 10 19.62 -11.59 -12.82
N ARG A 11 20.91 -11.54 -12.44
CA ARG A 11 21.95 -12.47 -12.87
C ARG A 11 22.23 -13.41 -11.71
N SER A 12 21.76 -14.65 -11.76
CA SER A 12 22.10 -15.68 -10.76
C SER A 12 23.33 -16.46 -11.24
N VAL A 13 24.50 -16.14 -10.68
CA VAL A 13 25.53 -17.15 -10.43
C VAL A 13 25.60 -17.22 -8.91
N ARG A 14 25.21 -18.37 -8.35
CA ARG A 14 25.07 -18.69 -6.92
C ARG A 14 25.58 -17.58 -5.98
N GLY A 15 24.65 -16.79 -5.45
CA GLY A 15 24.89 -15.98 -4.25
C GLY A 15 25.06 -14.46 -4.40
N ILE A 16 24.92 -13.85 -5.58
CA ILE A 16 25.03 -12.38 -5.71
C ILE A 16 23.97 -11.85 -6.69
N SER A 17 23.01 -11.06 -6.21
CA SER A 17 22.08 -10.30 -7.06
C SER A 17 22.70 -8.97 -7.50
N ILE A 18 22.67 -8.70 -8.81
CA ILE A 18 23.11 -7.43 -9.39
C ILE A 18 21.87 -6.77 -10.00
N SER A 19 21.53 -5.58 -9.51
CA SER A 19 20.41 -4.77 -9.99
C SER A 19 20.80 -3.88 -11.17
N LYS A 20 19.92 -3.77 -12.17
CA LYS A 20 19.45 -2.52 -12.82
C LYS A 20 18.89 -2.76 -14.23
N ALA A 21 17.58 -2.50 -14.36
CA ALA A 21 16.92 -1.73 -15.43
C ALA A 21 15.44 -1.64 -15.03
N ASN A 22 15.02 -0.54 -14.40
CA ASN A 22 13.61 -0.33 -14.06
C ASN A 22 12.93 0.30 -15.29
N MET A 23 12.01 -0.42 -15.92
CA MET A 23 11.06 0.15 -16.88
C MET A 23 9.68 0.01 -16.25
N ALA A 24 9.17 1.11 -15.68
CA ALA A 24 7.85 1.16 -15.07
C ALA A 24 6.81 1.47 -16.15
N TYR A 25 5.79 0.62 -16.28
CA TYR A 25 4.65 0.85 -17.17
C TYR A 25 3.44 1.23 -16.32
N CYS A 26 2.93 2.45 -16.46
CA CYS A 26 1.74 2.94 -15.76
C CYS A 26 0.60 3.01 -16.78
N GLY A 27 -0.25 1.99 -16.83
CA GLY A 27 -1.42 1.91 -17.71
C GLY A 27 -2.70 1.75 -16.87
N ALA A 28 -3.67 2.61 -17.12
CA ALA A 28 -5.02 2.50 -16.56
C ALA A 28 -5.81 1.43 -17.32
N ASP A 29 -6.65 0.69 -16.60
CA ASP A 29 -7.55 -0.40 -17.05
C ASP A 29 -6.95 -1.81 -17.24
N ARG A 30 -7.32 -2.67 -16.28
CA ARG A 30 -7.75 -4.08 -16.36
C ARG A 30 -6.93 -5.08 -17.19
N GLN A 31 -6.46 -6.12 -16.49
CA GLN A 31 -5.93 -7.39 -17.01
C GLN A 31 -4.64 -7.21 -17.84
N MET A 32 -3.56 -7.87 -17.43
CA MET A 32 -2.42 -8.03 -18.35
C MET A 32 -2.92 -8.72 -19.62
N ASP A 33 -2.89 -8.01 -20.74
CA ASP A 33 -2.90 -8.69 -22.04
C ASP A 33 -1.56 -9.43 -22.14
N PHE A 34 -1.61 -10.74 -21.91
CA PHE A 34 -0.46 -11.64 -22.05
C PHE A 34 0.28 -11.41 -23.38
N GLY A 35 -0.42 -10.94 -24.42
CA GLY A 35 0.16 -10.56 -25.71
C GLY A 35 1.19 -9.44 -25.59
N ILE A 36 0.95 -8.40 -24.79
CA ILE A 36 1.88 -7.26 -24.64
C ILE A 36 3.14 -7.70 -23.89
N VAL A 37 2.97 -8.43 -22.79
CA VAL A 37 4.11 -8.91 -21.98
C VAL A 37 4.98 -9.89 -22.78
N ALA A 38 4.35 -10.82 -23.51
CA ALA A 38 5.04 -11.73 -24.42
C ALA A 38 5.79 -10.98 -25.54
N THR A 39 5.19 -9.92 -26.08
CA THR A 39 5.79 -9.11 -27.14
C THR A 39 7.01 -8.33 -26.64
N VAL A 40 6.91 -7.68 -25.48
CA VAL A 40 8.05 -6.96 -24.87
C VAL A 40 9.16 -7.94 -24.51
N ALA A 41 8.82 -9.08 -23.90
CA ALA A 41 9.77 -10.15 -23.60
C ALA A 41 10.49 -10.68 -24.85
N HIS A 42 9.74 -10.88 -25.94
CA HIS A 42 10.27 -11.36 -27.21
C HIS A 42 11.19 -10.34 -27.88
N ALA A 43 10.77 -9.08 -27.97
CA ALA A 43 11.58 -8.00 -28.53
C ALA A 43 12.91 -7.82 -27.76
N TYR A 44 12.87 -7.89 -26.42
CA TYR A 44 14.07 -7.81 -25.59
C TYR A 44 15.00 -9.01 -25.79
N ARG A 45 14.44 -10.22 -25.95
CA ARG A 45 15.21 -11.44 -26.24
C ARG A 45 15.91 -11.37 -27.59
N LEU A 46 15.28 -10.77 -28.60
CA LEU A 46 15.87 -10.53 -29.92
C LEU A 46 16.99 -9.47 -29.87
N ALA A 47 16.79 -8.39 -29.11
CA ALA A 47 17.78 -7.34 -28.97
C ALA A 47 19.01 -7.75 -28.14
N TYR A 48 18.86 -8.70 -27.19
CA TYR A 48 19.91 -9.08 -26.25
C TYR A 48 20.02 -10.62 -26.07
N PRO A 49 20.42 -11.37 -27.11
CA PRO A 49 20.36 -12.84 -27.14
C PRO A 49 21.25 -13.53 -26.10
N HIS A 50 22.33 -12.88 -25.63
CA HIS A 50 23.29 -13.45 -24.68
C HIS A 50 23.02 -13.12 -23.20
N LYS A 51 21.92 -12.41 -22.88
CA LYS A 51 21.64 -11.91 -21.52
C LYS A 51 20.45 -12.57 -20.83
N PHE A 52 19.79 -13.55 -21.48
CA PHE A 52 18.47 -14.01 -21.07
C PHE A 52 18.50 -15.37 -20.38
N THR A 53 17.99 -15.44 -19.14
CA THR A 53 17.78 -16.73 -18.45
C THR A 53 16.38 -16.87 -17.83
N ARG A 54 15.73 -15.80 -17.35
CA ARG A 54 14.32 -15.84 -16.90
C ARG A 54 13.73 -14.43 -16.76
N ILE A 55 12.47 -14.24 -17.16
CA ILE A 55 11.65 -13.09 -16.74
C ILE A 55 10.78 -13.55 -15.57
N VAL A 56 10.77 -12.79 -14.48
CA VAL A 56 9.84 -12.98 -13.38
C VAL A 56 8.88 -11.79 -13.38
N ILE A 57 7.58 -12.08 -13.44
CA ILE A 57 6.52 -11.10 -13.27
C ILE A 57 6.04 -11.28 -11.83
N GLU A 58 6.25 -10.28 -11.00
CA GLU A 58 5.84 -10.28 -9.60
C GLU A 58 4.59 -9.42 -9.47
N GLU A 59 3.48 -10.01 -8.99
CA GLU A 59 2.31 -9.23 -8.62
C GLU A 59 2.65 -8.39 -7.39
N VAL A 60 2.51 -7.07 -7.50
CA VAL A 60 2.66 -6.15 -6.38
C VAL A 60 1.26 -5.70 -5.99
N ILE A 61 0.94 -5.84 -4.71
CA ILE A 61 -0.29 -5.33 -4.13
C ILE A 61 0.00 -4.06 -3.35
N MET A 62 -0.85 -3.05 -3.54
CA MET A 62 -0.91 -1.90 -2.66
C MET A 62 -1.79 -2.22 -1.47
N GLN A 63 -1.28 -1.94 -0.28
CA GLN A 63 -2.03 -2.05 0.96
C GLN A 63 -1.93 -0.75 1.76
N LEU A 64 -2.97 -0.45 2.53
CA LEU A 64 -2.93 0.66 3.47
C LEU A 64 -2.52 0.14 4.83
N VAL A 65 -1.46 0.71 5.37
CA VAL A 65 -1.08 0.51 6.77
C VAL A 65 -1.61 1.70 7.55
N VAL A 66 -2.45 1.42 8.54
CA VAL A 66 -3.04 2.42 9.44
C VAL A 66 -2.37 2.26 10.80
N ARG A 67 -1.70 3.32 11.27
CA ARG A 67 -0.97 3.34 12.54
C ARG A 67 -1.54 4.39 13.48
N VAL A 68 -1.57 4.09 14.77
CA VAL A 68 -1.96 5.05 15.80
C VAL A 68 -0.79 6.00 16.06
N LYS A 69 -0.96 7.26 15.66
CA LYS A 69 0.06 8.30 15.76
C LYS A 69 0.00 9.06 17.07
N GLU A 70 -1.21 9.39 17.50
CA GLU A 70 -1.46 10.21 18.70
C GLU A 70 -2.75 9.74 19.37
N ILE A 71 -2.76 9.77 20.70
CA ILE A 71 -3.97 9.56 21.51
C ILE A 71 -4.09 10.74 22.47
N ARG A 72 -5.22 11.45 22.42
CA ARG A 72 -5.60 12.48 23.38
C ARG A 72 -6.67 11.93 24.30
N GLY A 73 -6.47 12.02 25.62
CA GLY A 73 -7.33 11.35 26.59
C GLY A 73 -6.98 9.86 26.73
N ASN A 74 -7.98 9.02 26.95
CA ASN A 74 -7.79 7.59 27.18
C ASN A 74 -8.65 6.75 26.21
N CYS A 75 -8.02 6.18 25.18
CA CYS A 75 -8.71 5.29 24.26
C CYS A 75 -8.79 3.86 24.86
N PRO A 76 -9.99 3.26 24.98
CA PRO A 76 -10.12 1.91 25.53
C PRO A 76 -9.75 0.80 24.55
N VAL A 77 -9.55 1.11 23.26
CA VAL A 77 -9.29 0.10 22.20
C VAL A 77 -7.83 0.11 21.74
N TYR A 78 -7.25 1.29 21.57
CA TYR A 78 -5.94 1.45 20.93
C TYR A 78 -4.87 1.95 21.90
N GLN A 79 -3.63 1.56 21.61
CA GLN A 79 -2.40 2.08 22.20
C GLN A 79 -1.54 2.76 21.13
N LEU A 80 -0.59 3.61 21.53
CA LEU A 80 0.38 4.17 20.59
C LEU A 80 1.10 3.07 19.81
N GLU A 81 1.35 3.30 18.52
CA GLU A 81 1.96 2.35 17.59
C GLU A 81 1.12 1.09 17.27
N ASP A 82 -0.10 0.94 17.83
CA ASP A 82 -1.04 -0.06 17.33
C ASP A 82 -1.29 0.18 15.84
N SER A 83 -1.43 -0.91 15.09
CA SER A 83 -1.64 -0.83 13.64
C SER A 83 -2.54 -1.95 13.13
N PHE A 84 -3.16 -1.69 11.99
CA PHE A 84 -3.93 -2.65 11.22
C PHE A 84 -3.79 -2.32 9.73
N VAL A 85 -4.18 -3.27 8.89
CA VAL A 85 -3.93 -3.20 7.44
C VAL A 85 -5.23 -3.34 6.67
N ILE A 86 -5.37 -2.56 5.60
CA ILE A 86 -6.41 -2.77 4.58
C ILE A 86 -5.73 -3.28 3.31
N ARG A 87 -5.76 -4.60 3.11
CA ARG A 87 -5.21 -5.27 1.94
C ARG A 87 -6.16 -5.21 0.76
N LYS A 88 -5.58 -5.09 -0.45
CA LYS A 88 -6.32 -5.00 -1.73
C LYS A 88 -7.37 -3.86 -1.77
N GLY A 89 -7.33 -2.95 -0.80
CA GLY A 89 -8.31 -1.89 -0.60
C GLY A 89 -9.70 -2.36 -0.17
N TYR A 90 -9.86 -3.58 0.39
CA TYR A 90 -11.15 -4.06 0.93
C TYR A 90 -11.06 -5.16 2.00
N ILE A 91 -9.88 -5.78 2.21
CA ILE A 91 -9.67 -6.81 3.22
C ILE A 91 -9.08 -6.14 4.47
N LEU A 92 -9.85 -6.09 5.56
CA LEU A 92 -9.37 -5.57 6.83
C LEU A 92 -8.66 -6.69 7.62
N GLU A 93 -7.41 -6.45 7.98
CA GLU A 93 -6.58 -7.36 8.76
C GLU A 93 -6.16 -6.67 10.07
N VAL A 94 -6.54 -7.28 11.18
CA VAL A 94 -6.29 -6.77 12.55
C VAL A 94 -5.40 -7.78 13.28
N PRO A 95 -4.38 -7.34 14.05
CA PRO A 95 -3.56 -8.24 14.85
C PRO A 95 -4.39 -9.14 15.77
N SER A 96 -3.93 -10.39 15.95
CA SER A 96 -4.62 -11.36 16.80
C SER A 96 -4.80 -10.84 18.22
N GLY A 97 -6.01 -10.99 18.77
CA GLY A 97 -6.35 -10.52 20.12
C GLY A 97 -6.61 -9.01 20.23
N LYS A 98 -6.53 -8.25 19.15
CA LYS A 98 -6.91 -6.83 19.10
C LYS A 98 -8.28 -6.66 18.44
N GLY A 99 -9.07 -5.72 18.95
CA GLY A 99 -10.33 -5.32 18.34
C GLY A 99 -10.16 -4.19 17.33
N ILE A 100 -11.16 -3.98 16.48
CA ILE A 100 -11.27 -2.77 15.66
C ILE A 100 -12.35 -1.86 16.24
N CYS A 101 -12.04 -0.58 16.41
CA CYS A 101 -13.01 0.39 16.92
C CYS A 101 -13.95 0.87 15.81
N MET A 102 -15.25 0.92 16.08
CA MET A 102 -16.24 1.48 15.14
C MET A 102 -16.00 2.97 14.84
N HIS A 103 -15.52 3.76 15.80
CA HIS A 103 -15.14 5.16 15.54
C HIS A 103 -13.96 5.29 14.57
N ALA A 104 -13.01 4.36 14.62
CA ALA A 104 -11.91 4.34 13.65
C ALA A 104 -12.43 4.02 12.25
N LEU A 105 -13.27 3.00 12.12
CA LEU A 105 -13.88 2.65 10.83
C LEU A 105 -14.73 3.79 10.27
N ALA A 106 -15.53 4.44 11.12
CA ALA A 106 -16.34 5.60 10.71
C ALA A 106 -15.48 6.75 10.17
N ALA A 107 -14.32 7.01 10.78
CA ALA A 107 -13.39 8.03 10.30
C ALA A 107 -12.69 7.64 8.98
N LEU A 108 -12.38 6.35 8.79
CA LEU A 108 -11.65 5.85 7.63
C LEU A 108 -12.52 5.66 6.38
N PHE A 109 -13.79 5.30 6.54
CA PHE A 109 -14.68 4.93 5.42
C PHE A 109 -14.77 5.94 4.27
N PRO A 110 -14.76 7.26 4.50
CA PRO A 110 -14.79 8.21 3.40
C PRO A 110 -13.52 8.19 2.52
N PHE A 111 -12.40 7.69 3.05
CA PHE A 111 -11.07 7.92 2.45
C PHE A 111 -10.30 6.64 2.11
N TYR A 112 -10.56 5.53 2.79
CA TYR A 112 -9.71 4.34 2.64
C TYR A 112 -9.66 3.83 1.20
N ARG A 113 -10.77 3.88 0.44
CA ARG A 113 -10.75 3.38 -0.93
C ARG A 113 -9.90 4.27 -1.83
N THR A 114 -10.06 5.59 -1.75
CA THR A 114 -9.29 6.52 -2.57
C THR A 114 -7.80 6.52 -2.22
N LEU A 115 -7.47 6.39 -0.93
CA LEU A 115 -6.09 6.21 -0.48
C LEU A 115 -5.50 4.88 -0.98
N ALA A 116 -6.27 3.79 -0.93
CA ALA A 116 -5.84 2.50 -1.48
C ALA A 116 -5.65 2.57 -3.00
N GLU A 117 -6.35 3.51 -3.66
CA GLU A 117 -6.20 3.84 -5.07
C GLU A 117 -5.15 4.94 -5.33
N GLY A 118 -4.25 5.20 -4.37
CA GLY A 118 -3.09 6.07 -4.52
C GLY A 118 -3.41 7.53 -4.86
N VAL A 119 -4.63 7.99 -4.56
CA VAL A 119 -4.95 9.42 -4.64
C VAL A 119 -4.13 10.16 -3.58
N SER A 120 -3.49 11.27 -3.95
CA SER A 120 -2.60 12.01 -3.06
C SER A 120 -3.35 12.49 -1.81
N PRO A 121 -2.86 12.17 -0.59
CA PRO A 121 -3.42 12.70 0.65
C PRO A 121 -3.52 14.23 0.70
N GLN A 122 -2.58 14.95 0.07
CA GLN A 122 -2.62 16.42 -0.01
C GLN A 122 -3.82 16.91 -0.82
N GLN A 123 -4.10 16.27 -1.95
CA GLN A 123 -5.24 16.63 -2.81
C GLN A 123 -6.57 16.37 -2.09
N MET A 124 -6.59 15.44 -1.15
CA MET A 124 -7.76 15.14 -0.32
C MET A 124 -7.85 16.02 0.93
N GLY A 125 -6.86 16.89 1.18
CA GLY A 125 -6.79 17.72 2.38
C GLY A 125 -6.49 16.95 3.67
N LEU A 126 -5.88 15.77 3.57
CA LEU A 126 -5.57 14.90 4.72
C LEU A 126 -4.15 15.09 5.27
N THR A 127 -3.34 15.93 4.62
CA THR A 127 -2.01 16.33 5.09
C THR A 127 -1.61 17.65 4.42
N SER A 128 -0.74 18.43 5.06
CA SER A 128 -0.03 19.56 4.44
C SER A 128 1.26 19.14 3.76
N GLU A 129 1.79 17.96 4.11
CA GLU A 129 3.12 17.51 3.72
C GLU A 129 3.12 16.76 2.39
N ALA A 130 4.23 16.85 1.65
CA ALA A 130 4.44 16.14 0.38
C ALA A 130 4.59 14.60 0.53
N ASP A 131 4.47 14.05 1.74
CA ASP A 131 5.04 12.77 2.17
C ASP A 131 4.16 11.53 1.95
N ASN A 132 3.13 11.58 1.09
CA ASN A 132 2.21 10.47 0.80
C ASN A 132 1.54 9.83 2.04
N LYS A 133 1.57 10.51 3.18
CA LYS A 133 0.87 10.09 4.41
C LYS A 133 -0.42 10.86 4.56
N ALA A 134 -1.47 10.18 5.01
CA ALA A 134 -2.73 10.81 5.40
C ALA A 134 -2.90 10.76 6.91
N TYR A 135 -3.43 11.83 7.49
CA TYR A 135 -3.76 11.90 8.92
C TYR A 135 -5.26 12.02 9.09
N ILE A 136 -5.86 11.12 9.87
CA ILE A 136 -7.31 11.08 10.11
C ILE A 136 -7.57 10.92 11.59
N GLN A 137 -8.48 11.71 12.14
CA GLN A 137 -8.88 11.65 13.53
C GLN A 137 -10.20 10.87 13.69
N CYS A 138 -10.32 10.05 14.73
CA CYS A 138 -11.62 9.47 15.10
C CYS A 138 -12.58 10.55 15.63
N PRO A 139 -13.91 10.36 15.49
CA PRO A 139 -14.92 11.36 15.88
C PRO A 139 -15.21 11.40 17.39
N ASP A 140 -14.43 10.70 18.24
CA ASP A 140 -14.68 10.71 19.68
C ASP A 140 -14.38 12.09 20.26
N ALA A 141 -15.40 12.72 20.83
CA ALA A 141 -15.30 14.01 21.52
C ALA A 141 -14.84 13.79 22.96
N ALA A 142 -13.57 13.38 23.12
CA ALA A 142 -13.01 12.89 24.39
C ALA A 142 -13.24 13.83 25.58
N GLU A 143 -13.25 15.14 25.36
CA GLU A 143 -13.55 16.16 26.38
C GLU A 143 -14.92 15.97 27.06
N TYR A 144 -15.89 15.42 26.34
CA TYR A 144 -17.25 15.19 26.82
C TYR A 144 -17.54 13.73 27.14
N THR A 145 -16.89 12.79 26.45
CA THR A 145 -17.12 11.35 26.65
C THR A 145 -16.26 10.76 27.75
N GLY A 146 -15.19 11.46 28.17
CA GLY A 146 -14.16 10.90 29.04
C GLY A 146 -13.32 9.82 28.35
N GLY A 147 -13.48 9.66 27.03
CA GLY A 147 -12.80 8.68 26.19
C GLY A 147 -11.47 9.18 25.65
N GLY A 148 -11.19 8.82 24.40
CA GLY A 148 -9.90 9.09 23.77
C GLY A 148 -10.02 9.35 22.28
N THR A 149 -9.57 10.52 21.87
CA THR A 149 -9.47 10.92 20.46
C THR A 149 -8.16 10.40 19.89
N VAL A 150 -8.25 9.59 18.84
CA VAL A 150 -7.09 8.97 18.19
C VAL A 150 -6.84 9.62 16.83
N VAL A 151 -5.58 9.98 16.56
CA VAL A 151 -5.11 10.36 15.23
C VAL A 151 -4.38 9.17 14.61
N PHE A 152 -4.80 8.79 13.41
CA PHE A 152 -4.20 7.73 12.61
C PHE A 152 -3.29 8.32 11.54
N GLU A 153 -2.09 7.76 11.40
CA GLU A 153 -1.20 7.97 10.25
C GLU A 153 -1.42 6.80 9.28
N ILE A 154 -1.69 7.11 8.02
CA ILE A 154 -2.04 6.13 6.99
C ILE A 154 -1.05 6.26 5.85
N GLU A 155 -0.43 5.14 5.49
CA GLU A 155 0.54 5.05 4.40
C GLU A 155 0.14 3.94 3.43
N GLN A 156 0.32 4.19 2.13
CA GLN A 156 0.19 3.16 1.10
C GLN A 156 1.55 2.47 0.94
N VAL A 157 1.57 1.15 1.09
CA VAL A 157 2.79 0.34 1.03
C VAL A 157 2.68 -0.69 -0.09
N GLU A 158 3.73 -0.75 -0.92
CA GLU A 158 3.93 -1.82 -1.90
C GLU A 158 4.35 -3.10 -1.19
N THR A 159 3.71 -4.22 -1.50
CA THR A 159 4.12 -5.52 -0.99
C THR A 159 3.99 -6.58 -2.07
N ALA A 160 4.90 -7.55 -2.08
CA ALA A 160 4.82 -8.69 -2.99
C ALA A 160 3.56 -9.51 -2.67
N CYS A 161 2.92 -10.08 -3.69
CA CYS A 161 1.95 -11.14 -3.47
C CYS A 161 2.67 -12.37 -2.94
N ASP A 162 2.46 -12.68 -1.66
CA ASP A 162 2.82 -14.00 -1.13
C ASP A 162 1.93 -15.05 -1.82
N ASN A 163 2.58 -16.05 -2.45
CA ASN A 163 1.94 -17.20 -3.10
C ASN A 163 1.45 -18.22 -2.07
#